data_AF-A0A2V9Z420-F1
#
_entry.id   AF-A0A2V9Z420-F1
#
_cell.length_a   1.000
_cell.length_b   1.000
_cell.length_c   1.000
_cell.angle_alpha   90.00
_cell.angle_beta   90.00
_cell.angle_gamma   90.00
#
_symmetry.space_group_name_H-M   'P 1'
#
loop_
_entity.id
_entity.type
_entity.pdbx_description
1 polymer ?
#
loop_
_entity_poly.entity_id
_entity_poly.type
_entity_poly.pdbx_seq_one_letter_code
_entity_poly.pdbx_strand_id
1 'polypeptide(L)'
;MLKTQGRRGEVAAELHTDFPERFEQRRNILALAADGTRRHLELEEFWPHKGQLVLKFAGVDSISDAELLVGCELQIPARDRAQIEAGTAYVSDLVGCTVWDSGREIGRVKDVQFGAGEAPLLIV
;
A
#
# COMPACT_ATOMS: atom_id res chain seq x y z
N MET A 1 4.36 2.95 3.99
CA MET A 1 5.32 1.97 4.57
C MET A 1 4.95 1.60 6.01
N LEU A 2 5.34 0.41 6.48
CA LEU A 2 5.07 -0.04 7.86
C LEU A 2 6.11 0.45 8.88
N LYS A 3 5.64 0.82 10.07
CA LYS A 3 6.43 1.11 11.27
C LYS A 3 5.86 0.35 12.46
N THR A 4 6.67 0.03 13.47
CA THR A 4 6.16 -0.55 14.71
C THR A 4 5.24 0.43 15.45
N GLN A 5 4.22 -0.10 16.10
CA GLN A 5 3.30 0.65 16.95
C GLN A 5 3.07 -0.15 18.24
N GLY A 6 3.01 0.52 19.39
CA GLY A 6 2.72 -0.18 20.64
C GLY A 6 3.78 -1.21 21.07
N ARG A 7 3.35 -2.23 21.81
CA ARG A 7 4.23 -3.28 22.38
C ARG A 7 3.71 -4.70 22.15
N ARG A 8 2.52 -4.86 21.56
CA ARG A 8 1.83 -6.14 21.36
C ARG A 8 1.83 -6.57 19.89
N GLY A 9 2.83 -6.11 19.14
CA GLY A 9 3.06 -6.46 17.75
C GLY A 9 2.21 -5.67 16.75
N GLU A 10 1.65 -4.53 17.14
CA GLU A 10 0.94 -3.66 16.23
C GLU A 10 1.90 -2.97 15.25
N VAL A 11 1.42 -2.68 14.04
CA VAL A 11 2.16 -1.88 13.05
C VAL A 11 1.30 -0.73 12.53
N ALA A 12 1.92 0.43 12.31
CA ALA A 12 1.30 1.57 11.68
C ALA A 12 1.63 1.58 10.18
N ALA A 13 0.59 1.65 9.35
CA ALA A 13 0.65 1.75 7.90
C ALA A 13 0.20 3.13 7.44
N GLU A 14 0.93 3.68 6.48
CA GLU A 14 0.44 4.77 5.64
C GLU A 14 -0.50 4.20 4.56
N LEU A 15 -1.70 4.75 4.46
CA LEU A 15 -2.70 4.32 3.50
C LEU A 15 -2.51 5.06 2.19
N HIS A 16 -2.36 4.30 1.10
CA HIS A 16 -2.36 4.84 -0.27
C HIS A 16 -3.69 4.52 -0.99
N THR A 17 -4.74 4.17 -0.25
CA THR A 17 -6.04 3.76 -0.78
C THR A 17 -7.15 4.61 -0.19
N ASP A 18 -8.11 4.99 -1.03
CA ASP A 18 -9.30 5.75 -0.64
C ASP A 18 -10.39 4.87 0.00
N PHE A 19 -10.11 3.57 0.18
CA PHE A 19 -11.09 2.56 0.63
C PHE A 19 -10.61 1.74 1.83
N PRO A 20 -10.34 2.36 2.99
CA PRO A 20 -9.85 1.67 4.18
C PRO A 20 -10.87 0.69 4.79
N GLU A 21 -12.16 0.87 4.57
CA GLU A 21 -13.20 -0.06 5.05
C GLU A 21 -13.06 -1.49 4.48
N ARG A 22 -12.34 -1.65 3.36
CA ARG A 22 -12.14 -2.98 2.75
C ARG A 22 -11.23 -3.90 3.55
N PHE A 23 -10.48 -3.39 4.53
CA PHE A 23 -9.73 -4.23 5.46
C PHE A 23 -10.66 -5.15 6.28
N GLU A 24 -11.94 -4.80 6.48
CA GLU A 24 -12.93 -5.66 7.16
C GLU A 24 -13.21 -6.96 6.39
N GLN A 25 -13.21 -6.86 5.06
CA GLN A 25 -13.51 -7.97 4.16
C GLN A 25 -12.24 -8.75 3.76
N ARG A 26 -11.05 -8.21 4.07
CA ARG A 26 -9.77 -8.68 3.54
C ARG A 26 -8.78 -8.92 4.65
N ARG A 27 -8.95 -10.08 5.28
CA ARG A 27 -8.07 -10.50 6.38
C ARG A 27 -6.75 -11.08 5.90
N ASN A 28 -6.66 -11.60 4.68
CA ASN A 28 -5.42 -12.17 4.16
C ASN A 28 -4.63 -11.14 3.36
N ILE A 29 -3.46 -10.76 3.86
CA ILE A 29 -2.58 -9.74 3.27
C ILE A 29 -1.19 -10.34 3.04
N LEU A 30 -0.49 -9.88 2.02
CA LEU A 30 0.91 -10.21 1.78
C LEU A 30 1.79 -9.06 2.23
N ALA A 31 2.78 -9.33 3.07
CA ALA A 31 3.90 -8.42 3.30
C ALA A 31 5.03 -8.76 2.34
N LEU A 32 5.44 -7.79 1.53
CA LEU A 32 6.58 -7.86 0.62
C LEU A 32 7.76 -7.11 1.24
N ALA A 33 8.84 -7.82 1.53
CA ALA A 33 10.10 -7.25 1.98
C ALA A 33 10.92 -6.70 0.81
N ALA A 34 11.88 -5.80 1.11
CA ALA A 34 12.73 -5.17 0.11
C ALA A 34 13.62 -6.16 -0.69
N ASP A 35 13.89 -7.33 -0.13
CA ASP A 35 14.62 -8.42 -0.79
C ASP A 35 13.74 -9.29 -1.71
N GLY A 36 12.44 -8.96 -1.82
CA GLY A 36 11.47 -9.69 -2.62
C GLY A 36 10.75 -10.82 -1.88
N THR A 37 11.11 -11.10 -0.61
CA THR A 37 10.47 -12.14 0.19
C THR A 37 9.02 -11.77 0.50
N ARG A 38 8.11 -12.75 0.37
CA ARG A 38 6.68 -12.58 0.68
C ARG A 38 6.28 -13.38 1.90
N ARG A 39 5.56 -12.75 2.82
CA ARG A 39 4.96 -13.38 4.00
C ARG A 39 3.45 -13.18 3.99
N HIS A 40 2.71 -14.27 4.17
CA HIS A 40 1.27 -14.17 4.42
C HIS A 40 1.01 -13.69 5.85
N LEU A 41 0.11 -12.74 5.98
CA LEU A 41 -0.35 -12.19 7.24
C LEU A 41 -1.88 -12.27 7.30
N GLU A 42 -2.40 -12.63 8.47
CA GLU A 42 -3.83 -12.63 8.75
C GLU A 42 -4.15 -11.44 9.67
N LEU A 43 -4.97 -10.51 9.20
CA LEU A 43 -5.39 -9.31 9.91
C LEU A 43 -6.51 -9.66 10.92
N GLU A 44 -6.21 -9.44 12.19
CA GLU A 44 -7.16 -9.63 13.28
C GLU A 44 -8.00 -8.36 13.49
N GLU A 45 -7.31 -7.22 13.63
CA GLU A 45 -7.89 -5.93 13.96
C GLU A 45 -7.17 -4.80 13.23
N PHE A 46 -7.89 -3.70 12.98
CA PHE A 46 -7.30 -2.47 12.50
C PHE A 46 -8.10 -1.25 12.97
N TRP A 47 -7.43 -0.10 13.11
CA TRP A 47 -8.09 1.14 13.49
C TRP A 47 -7.29 2.37 13.05
N PRO A 48 -7.97 3.50 12.72
CA PRO A 48 -7.29 4.74 12.43
C PRO A 48 -6.63 5.32 13.69
N HIS A 49 -5.41 5.82 13.57
CA HIS A 49 -4.70 6.50 14.65
C HIS A 49 -3.74 7.54 14.09
N LYS A 50 -3.91 8.82 14.48
CA LYS A 50 -3.01 9.94 14.12
C LYS A 50 -2.72 10.04 12.59
N GLY A 51 -3.75 9.86 11.76
CA GLY A 51 -3.61 9.93 10.30
C GLY A 51 -2.99 8.69 9.66
N GLN A 52 -2.75 7.62 10.42
CA GLN A 52 -2.28 6.32 9.94
C GLN A 52 -3.31 5.25 10.24
N LEU A 53 -3.15 4.07 9.61
CA LEU A 53 -3.91 2.87 9.97
C LEU A 53 -3.04 1.97 10.83
N VAL A 54 -3.49 1.65 12.04
CA VAL A 54 -2.83 0.65 12.86
C VAL A 54 -3.44 -0.71 12.53
N LEU A 55 -2.58 -1.72 12.40
CA LEU A 55 -2.91 -3.08 12.01
C LEU A 55 -2.37 -4.05 13.05
N LYS A 56 -3.18 -5.03 13.42
CA LYS A 56 -2.81 -6.16 14.28
C LYS A 56 -2.99 -7.46 13.51
N PHE A 57 -1.92 -8.24 13.45
CA PHE A 57 -1.89 -9.50 12.72
C PHE A 57 -1.78 -10.68 13.68
N ALA A 58 -2.39 -11.80 13.29
CA ALA A 58 -2.28 -13.06 14.02
C ALA A 58 -0.84 -13.54 14.05
N GLY A 59 -0.36 -13.93 15.24
CA GLY A 59 1.00 -14.41 15.46
C GLY A 59 2.10 -13.34 15.37
N VAL A 60 1.73 -12.06 15.40
CA VAL A 60 2.66 -10.92 15.55
C VAL A 60 2.33 -10.27 16.88
N ASP A 61 2.89 -10.79 17.97
CA ASP A 61 2.41 -10.52 19.35
C ASP A 61 3.36 -9.69 20.20
N SER A 62 4.56 -9.41 19.69
CA SER A 62 5.56 -8.58 20.34
C SER A 62 6.09 -7.50 19.40
N ILE A 63 6.70 -6.47 19.98
CA ILE A 63 7.41 -5.45 19.19
C ILE A 63 8.48 -6.07 18.29
N SER A 64 9.17 -7.12 18.74
CA SER A 64 10.18 -7.82 17.95
C SER A 64 9.57 -8.54 16.74
N ASP A 65 8.36 -9.07 16.85
CA ASP A 65 7.66 -9.65 15.70
C ASP A 65 7.27 -8.55 14.70
N ALA A 66 6.82 -7.40 15.20
CA ALA A 66 6.45 -6.25 14.36
C ALA A 66 7.65 -5.61 13.67
N GLU A 67 8.82 -5.60 14.30
CA GLU A 67 10.08 -5.12 13.71
C GLU A 67 10.42 -5.87 12.42
N LEU A 68 10.09 -7.16 12.32
CA LEU A 68 10.29 -7.96 11.11
C LEU A 68 9.41 -7.51 9.93
N LEU A 69 8.37 -6.73 10.18
CA LEU A 69 7.46 -6.20 9.16
C LEU A 69 7.81 -4.77 8.78
N VAL A 70 8.69 -4.08 9.51
CA VAL A 70 9.07 -2.70 9.24
C VAL A 70 9.70 -2.60 7.84
N GLY A 71 9.27 -1.59 7.08
CA GLY A 71 9.73 -1.40 5.71
C GLY A 71 9.11 -2.33 4.67
N CYS A 72 8.32 -3.35 5.09
CA CYS A 72 7.55 -4.14 4.13
C CYS A 72 6.42 -3.31 3.50
N GLU A 73 6.07 -3.67 2.27
CA GLU A 73 4.87 -3.20 1.59
C GLU A 73 3.73 -4.20 1.79
N LEU A 74 2.55 -3.70 2.15
CA LEU A 74 1.35 -4.53 2.25
C LEU A 74 0.64 -4.59 0.91
N GLN A 75 0.40 -5.81 0.44
CA GLN A 75 -0.16 -6.09 -0.87
C GLN A 75 -1.36 -7.03 -0.78
N ILE A 76 -2.27 -6.87 -1.74
CA ILE A 76 -3.35 -7.80 -2.02
C ILE A 76 -3.18 -8.36 -3.44
N PRO A 77 -3.70 -9.57 -3.71
CA PRO A 77 -3.74 -10.10 -5.08
C PRO A 77 -4.48 -9.16 -6.04
N ALA A 78 -4.03 -9.08 -7.29
CA ALA A 78 -4.64 -8.21 -8.30
C ALA A 78 -6.13 -8.51 -8.53
N ARG A 79 -6.52 -9.79 -8.49
CA ARG A 79 -7.94 -10.24 -8.58
C ARG A 79 -8.81 -9.73 -7.43
N ASP A 80 -8.19 -9.38 -6.31
CA ASP A 80 -8.88 -8.89 -5.13
C ASP A 80 -8.88 -7.35 -5.14
N ARG A 81 -8.31 -6.67 -6.14
CA ARG A 81 -8.46 -5.21 -6.27
C ARG A 81 -9.93 -4.85 -6.42
N ALA A 82 -10.28 -3.66 -5.94
CA ALA A 82 -11.64 -3.19 -6.13
C ALA A 82 -11.88 -2.77 -7.57
N GLN A 83 -13.14 -2.84 -7.99
CA GLN A 83 -13.52 -2.19 -9.22
C GLN A 83 -13.46 -0.68 -9.01
N ILE A 84 -12.88 0.00 -9.99
CA ILE A 84 -12.70 1.45 -10.00
C ILE A 84 -13.66 2.09 -11.01
N GLU A 85 -14.01 3.35 -10.77
CA GLU A 85 -14.92 4.09 -11.64
C GLU A 85 -14.21 4.53 -12.93
N ALA A 86 -15.00 4.80 -13.97
CA ALA A 86 -14.45 5.34 -15.21
C ALA A 86 -13.75 6.68 -14.92
N GLY A 87 -12.53 6.84 -15.45
CA GLY A 87 -11.71 8.03 -15.20
C GLY A 87 -10.80 7.94 -13.98
N THR A 88 -10.79 6.81 -13.28
CA THR A 88 -9.82 6.54 -12.20
C THR A 88 -8.85 5.44 -12.60
N ALA A 89 -7.67 5.41 -11.97
CA ALA A 89 -6.62 4.42 -12.23
C ALA A 89 -5.89 4.07 -10.94
N TYR A 90 -5.44 2.82 -10.80
CA TYR A 90 -4.46 2.48 -9.78
C TYR A 90 -3.10 3.02 -10.19
N VAL A 91 -2.35 3.59 -9.24
CA VAL A 91 -0.96 4.04 -9.46
C VAL A 91 -0.11 2.90 -10.04
N SER A 92 -0.30 1.68 -9.55
CA SER A 92 0.42 0.50 -10.05
C SER A 92 0.13 0.15 -11.51
N ASP A 93 -1.01 0.60 -12.05
CA ASP A 93 -1.37 0.38 -13.46
C ASP A 93 -0.78 1.46 -14.37
N LEU A 94 -0.42 2.62 -13.79
CA LEU A 94 0.24 3.72 -14.50
C LEU A 94 1.74 3.51 -14.61
N VAL A 95 2.40 2.97 -13.57
CA VAL A 95 3.84 2.70 -13.58
C VAL A 95 4.18 1.72 -14.71
N GLY A 96 5.13 2.11 -15.56
CA GLY A 96 5.55 1.36 -16.74
C GLY A 96 4.84 1.75 -18.04
N CYS A 97 3.74 2.51 -18.00
CA CYS A 97 3.09 3.05 -19.19
C CYS A 97 3.98 4.08 -19.89
N THR A 98 3.91 4.14 -21.22
CA THR A 98 4.59 5.17 -22.03
C THR A 98 3.70 6.41 -22.16
N VAL A 99 4.25 7.57 -21.85
CA VAL A 99 3.61 8.87 -22.00
C VAL A 99 3.92 9.44 -23.39
N TRP A 100 2.87 9.87 -24.07
CA TRP A 100 2.94 10.51 -25.38
C TRP A 100 2.29 11.89 -25.33
N ASP A 101 2.91 12.87 -25.98
CA ASP A 101 2.31 14.18 -26.22
C ASP A 101 2.40 14.48 -27.72
N SER A 102 1.25 14.66 -28.36
CA SER A 102 1.16 15.11 -29.76
C SER A 102 2.02 14.28 -30.74
N GLY A 103 2.12 12.97 -30.51
CA GLY A 103 2.91 12.04 -31.34
C GLY A 103 4.39 11.89 -30.94
N ARG A 104 4.85 12.62 -29.91
CA ARG A 104 6.19 12.49 -29.34
C ARG A 104 6.15 11.65 -28.07
N GLU A 105 7.01 10.64 -27.99
CA GLU A 105 7.25 9.91 -26.75
C GLU A 105 8.00 10.81 -25.75
N ILE A 106 7.43 10.94 -24.54
CA ILE A 106 8.03 11.66 -23.42
C ILE A 106 8.87 10.71 -22.56
N GLY A 107 8.40 9.48 -22.36
CA GLY A 107 9.11 8.42 -21.64
C GLY A 107 8.16 7.47 -20.92
N ARG A 108 8.67 6.68 -19.96
CA ARG A 108 7.87 5.74 -19.17
C ARG A 108 7.63 6.23 -17.76
N VAL A 109 6.39 6.13 -17.29
CA VAL A 109 6.04 6.48 -15.90
C VAL A 109 6.82 5.59 -14.93
N LYS A 110 7.55 6.20 -14.02
CA LYS A 110 8.31 5.56 -12.94
C LYS A 110 7.57 5.61 -11.61
N ASP A 111 6.84 6.69 -11.35
CA ASP A 111 6.12 6.92 -10.11
C ASP A 111 5.02 7.98 -10.27
N VAL A 112 4.15 8.13 -9.27
CA VAL A 112 3.13 9.17 -9.18
C VAL A 112 3.31 9.93 -7.87
N GLN A 113 3.61 11.23 -7.97
CA GLN A 113 3.81 12.09 -6.81
C GLN A 113 2.51 12.84 -6.45
N PHE A 114 2.03 12.61 -5.23
CA PHE A 114 0.90 13.34 -4.65
C PHE A 114 1.36 14.59 -3.90
N GLY A 115 0.49 15.60 -3.78
CA GLY A 115 0.73 16.80 -2.98
C GLY A 115 1.64 17.86 -3.62
N ALA A 116 2.01 17.72 -4.90
CA ALA A 116 2.81 18.70 -5.63
C ALA A 116 1.98 19.88 -6.22
N GLY A 117 0.66 19.91 -5.97
CA GLY A 117 -0.27 20.90 -6.50
C GLY A 117 -1.72 20.40 -6.42
N GLU A 118 -2.59 20.92 -7.29
CA GLU A 118 -4.00 20.51 -7.38
C GLU A 118 -4.18 19.10 -7.98
N ALA A 119 -3.20 18.62 -8.76
CA ALA A 119 -3.20 17.30 -9.37
C ALA A 119 -1.92 16.52 -9.05
N PRO A 120 -1.98 15.18 -8.94
CA PRO A 120 -0.79 14.34 -8.85
C PRO A 120 0.07 14.47 -10.12
N LEU A 121 1.39 14.40 -9.94
CA LEU A 121 2.35 14.47 -11.03
C LEU A 121 2.83 13.07 -11.42
N LEU A 122 2.83 12.77 -12.73
CA LEU A 122 3.51 11.58 -13.25
C LEU A 122 5.01 11.86 -13.33
N ILE A 123 5.81 11.01 -12.70
CA ILE A 123 7.26 11.06 -12.79
C ILE A 123 7.67 10.14 -13.94
N VAL A 124 8.35 10.68 -14.95
CA VAL A 124 8.74 9.98 -16.20
C VAL A 124 10.26 9.90 -16.31
#